data_AF-A0A4R7J747-F1
#
_entry.id   AF-A0A4R7J747-F1
#
_cell.length_a   1.000
_cell.length_b   1.000
_cell.length_c   1.000
_cell.angle_alpha   90.00
_cell.angle_beta   90.00
_cell.angle_gamma   90.00
#
_symmetry.space_group_name_H-M   'P 1'
#
loop_
_entity.id
_entity.type
_entity.pdbx_description
1 polymer ?
#
loop_
_entity_poly.entity_id
_entity_poly.type
_entity_poly.pdbx_seq_one_letter_code
_entity_poly.pdbx_strand_id
1 'polypeptide(L)'
;MVNVDELRGIPDVEYVSASVKAAFNAEASRLTGQRGSRSSWRDSGMQEFEGHFSQLFQDNGRTQLSDLGEVATALKQVATDLEDVEQAAWEENNQSLPRPEIPPTMSGLTSKGSQYLKVALGFSFIELRVPLMSRLG
;
A
#
# COMPACT_ATOMS: atom_id res chain seq x y z
N MET A 1 -24.99 -9.34 -9.66
CA MET A 1 -24.48 -8.00 -10.00
C MET A 1 -24.19 -7.33 -8.68
N VAL A 2 -22.92 -7.17 -8.31
CA VAL A 2 -22.54 -6.61 -7.01
C VAL A 2 -22.81 -5.11 -7.06
N ASN A 3 -23.52 -4.57 -6.06
CA ASN A 3 -23.80 -3.15 -5.97
C ASN A 3 -22.55 -2.43 -5.43
N VAL A 4 -21.88 -1.67 -6.29
CA VAL A 4 -20.60 -1.03 -5.98
C VAL A 4 -20.75 0.02 -4.87
N ASP A 5 -21.96 0.54 -4.65
CA ASP A 5 -22.26 1.45 -3.53
C ASP A 5 -22.09 0.80 -2.14
N GLU A 6 -22.17 -0.53 -2.03
CA GLU A 6 -21.91 -1.26 -0.77
C GLU A 6 -20.41 -1.35 -0.43
N LEU A 7 -19.53 -1.02 -1.39
CA LEU A 7 -18.08 -0.98 -1.18
C LEU A 7 -17.56 0.41 -0.75
N ARG A 8 -18.44 1.43 -0.71
CA ARG A 8 -18.07 2.79 -0.34
C ARG A 8 -17.91 2.94 1.17
N GLY A 9 -16.75 3.41 1.64
CA GLY A 9 -16.49 3.69 3.05
C GLY A 9 -16.09 2.49 3.91
N ILE A 10 -15.70 1.36 3.30
CA ILE A 10 -15.05 0.26 4.02
C ILE A 10 -13.68 0.78 4.53
N PRO A 11 -13.29 0.53 5.78
CA PRO A 11 -11.98 0.94 6.31
C PRO A 11 -10.84 0.40 5.43
N ASP A 12 -9.81 1.23 5.25
CA ASP A 12 -8.68 0.94 4.37
C ASP A 12 -8.02 -0.40 4.75
N VAL A 13 -7.71 -1.24 3.76
CA VAL A 13 -7.15 -2.60 3.94
C VAL A 13 -5.65 -2.59 4.33
N GLU A 14 -5.15 -1.41 4.67
CA GLU A 14 -3.76 -1.03 4.96
C GLU A 14 -2.99 -2.07 5.79
N TYR A 15 -3.64 -2.68 6.80
CA TYR A 15 -2.98 -3.67 7.66
C TYR A 15 -2.70 -5.01 6.96
N VAL A 16 -3.64 -5.49 6.13
CA VAL A 16 -3.49 -6.78 5.43
C VAL A 16 -2.49 -6.63 4.29
N SER A 17 -2.60 -5.54 3.54
CA SER A 17 -1.82 -5.33 2.33
C SER A 17 -0.33 -5.06 2.64
N ALA A 18 -0.03 -4.30 3.70
CA ALA A 18 1.32 -4.14 4.23
C ALA A 18 1.96 -5.48 4.64
N SER A 19 1.20 -6.36 5.31
CA SER A 19 1.70 -7.67 5.73
C SER A 19 2.01 -8.59 4.54
N VAL A 20 1.20 -8.53 3.48
CA VAL A 20 1.38 -9.29 2.24
C VAL A 20 2.61 -8.79 1.48
N LYS A 21 2.75 -7.48 1.27
CA LYS A 21 3.95 -6.87 0.65
C LYS A 21 5.23 -7.26 1.41
N ALA A 22 5.19 -7.21 2.75
CA ALA A 22 6.32 -7.61 3.58
C ALA A 22 6.68 -9.09 3.39
N ALA A 23 5.69 -9.98 3.32
CA ALA A 23 5.91 -11.42 3.10
C ALA A 23 6.55 -11.71 1.73
N PHE A 24 6.06 -11.08 0.66
CA PHE A 24 6.63 -11.22 -0.69
C PHE A 24 8.09 -10.73 -0.73
N ASN A 25 8.38 -9.57 -0.13
CA ASN A 25 9.74 -9.04 -0.05
C ASN A 25 10.68 -9.91 0.79
N ALA A 26 10.18 -10.48 1.89
CA ALA A 26 10.95 -11.39 2.74
C ALA A 26 11.31 -12.67 1.98
N GLU A 27 10.36 -13.27 1.26
CA GLU A 27 10.61 -14.49 0.49
C GLU A 27 11.56 -14.22 -0.70
N ALA A 28 11.41 -13.09 -1.39
CA ALA A 28 12.35 -12.68 -2.44
C ALA A 28 13.79 -12.55 -1.91
N SER A 29 13.94 -11.98 -0.71
CA SER A 29 15.23 -11.86 -0.03
C SER A 29 15.80 -13.24 0.35
N ARG A 30 14.95 -14.15 0.82
CA ARG A 30 15.33 -15.54 1.14
C ARG A 30 15.83 -16.29 -0.09
N LEU A 31 15.15 -16.19 -1.22
CA LEU A 31 15.57 -16.81 -2.49
C LEU A 31 16.87 -16.19 -3.02
N THR A 32 17.05 -14.87 -2.88
CA THR A 32 18.31 -14.19 -3.23
C THR A 32 19.47 -14.71 -2.39
N GLY A 33 19.26 -14.93 -1.08
CA GLY A 33 20.24 -15.54 -0.20
C GLY A 33 20.59 -16.98 -0.61
N GLN A 34 19.59 -17.81 -0.88
CA GLN A 34 19.80 -19.17 -1.39
C GLN A 34 20.58 -19.20 -2.70
N ARG A 35 20.27 -18.29 -3.63
CA ARG A 35 20.98 -18.14 -4.90
C ARG A 35 22.48 -17.89 -4.67
N GLY A 36 22.82 -17.00 -3.73
CA GLY A 36 24.20 -16.73 -3.34
C GLY A 36 24.91 -17.98 -2.82
N SER A 37 24.31 -18.69 -1.86
CA SER A 37 24.88 -19.92 -1.31
C SER A 37 25.06 -21.02 -2.37
N ARG A 38 24.07 -21.22 -3.24
CA ARG A 38 24.12 -22.22 -4.31
C ARG A 38 25.16 -21.91 -5.37
N SER A 39 25.36 -20.62 -5.70
CA SER A 39 26.45 -20.23 -6.58
C SER A 39 27.81 -20.61 -6.00
N SER A 40 28.03 -20.32 -4.71
CA SER A 40 29.28 -20.68 -4.02
C SER A 40 29.50 -22.19 -4.00
N TRP A 41 28.49 -22.99 -3.62
CA TRP A 41 28.60 -24.45 -3.62
C TRP A 41 28.87 -25.03 -5.01
N ARG A 42 28.24 -24.48 -6.06
CA ARG A 42 28.52 -24.88 -7.44
C ARG A 42 29.98 -24.60 -7.79
N ASP A 43 30.46 -23.39 -7.49
CA ASP A 43 31.83 -22.98 -7.83
C ASP A 43 32.88 -23.79 -7.07
N SER A 44 32.59 -24.17 -5.82
CA SER A 44 33.42 -25.13 -5.06
C SER A 44 33.36 -26.54 -5.67
N GLY A 45 32.16 -27.09 -5.90
CA GLY A 45 32.00 -28.45 -6.41
C GLY A 45 32.61 -28.67 -7.80
N MET A 46 32.57 -27.65 -8.67
CA MET A 46 33.19 -27.70 -10.01
C MET A 46 34.71 -27.87 -9.98
N GLN A 47 35.38 -27.55 -8.86
CA GLN A 47 36.84 -27.72 -8.74
C GLN A 47 37.25 -29.19 -8.58
N GLU A 48 36.31 -30.07 -8.25
CA GLU A 48 36.61 -31.43 -7.80
C GLU A 48 36.44 -32.49 -8.90
N PHE A 49 35.91 -32.15 -10.08
CA PHE A 49 35.69 -33.13 -11.15
C PHE A 49 35.55 -32.53 -12.56
N GLU A 50 35.96 -33.32 -13.56
CA GLU A 50 35.95 -32.98 -14.98
C GLU A 50 35.11 -33.98 -15.81
N GLY A 51 34.84 -33.64 -17.08
CA GLY A 51 34.13 -34.49 -18.03
C GLY A 51 32.63 -34.21 -18.14
N HIS A 52 31.88 -35.14 -18.72
CA HIS A 52 30.46 -34.96 -19.08
C HIS A 52 29.58 -34.54 -17.89
N PHE A 53 29.77 -35.18 -16.72
CA PHE A 53 28.98 -34.85 -15.53
C PHE A 53 29.31 -33.46 -14.96
N SER A 54 30.54 -32.97 -15.16
CA SER A 54 30.95 -31.61 -14.76
C SER A 54 30.19 -30.55 -15.56
N GLN A 55 30.04 -30.78 -16.88
CA GLN A 55 29.23 -29.92 -17.76
C GLN A 55 27.75 -29.93 -17.34
N LEU A 56 27.18 -31.12 -17.12
CA LEU A 56 25.78 -31.25 -16.70
C LEU A 56 25.53 -30.56 -15.34
N PHE A 57 26.45 -30.70 -14.39
CA PHE A 57 26.38 -30.01 -13.10
C PHE A 57 26.44 -28.49 -13.26
N GLN A 58 27.33 -27.99 -14.13
CA GLN A 58 27.44 -26.56 -14.42
C GLN A 58 26.13 -26.00 -15.03
N ASP A 59 25.57 -26.67 -16.02
CA ASP A 59 24.38 -26.20 -16.73
C ASP A 59 23.12 -26.28 -15.86
N ASN A 60 22.95 -27.35 -15.09
CA ASN A 60 21.89 -27.44 -14.08
C ASN A 60 22.04 -26.35 -13.02
N GLY A 61 23.28 -26.08 -12.57
CA GLY A 61 23.58 -25.01 -11.64
C GLY A 61 23.23 -23.63 -12.20
N ARG A 62 23.53 -23.36 -13.47
CA ARG A 62 23.15 -22.10 -14.13
C ARG A 62 21.63 -21.94 -14.20
N THR A 63 20.93 -22.99 -14.63
CA THR A 63 19.46 -23.01 -14.72
C THR A 63 18.83 -22.70 -13.37
N GLN A 64 19.24 -23.43 -12.33
CA GLN A 64 18.76 -23.23 -10.96
C GLN A 64 18.99 -21.79 -10.44
N LEU A 65 20.12 -21.16 -10.78
CA LEU A 65 20.40 -19.79 -10.37
C LEU A 65 19.61 -18.74 -11.18
N SER A 66 19.24 -19.05 -12.43
CA SER A 66 18.31 -18.23 -13.22
C SER A 66 16.92 -18.29 -12.59
N ASP A 67 16.40 -19.50 -12.39
CA ASP A 67 15.06 -19.73 -11.84
C ASP A 67 14.88 -19.04 -10.49
N LEU A 68 15.86 -19.15 -9.59
CA LEU A 68 15.83 -18.44 -8.30
C LEU A 68 15.78 -16.92 -8.47
N GLY A 69 16.49 -16.37 -9.47
CA GLY A 69 16.48 -14.94 -9.78
C GLY A 69 15.16 -14.48 -10.39
N GLU A 70 14.57 -15.29 -11.26
CA GLU A 70 13.27 -15.02 -11.89
C GLU A 70 12.15 -15.01 -10.86
N VAL A 71 12.08 -16.04 -10.00
CA VAL A 71 11.08 -16.09 -8.92
C VAL A 71 11.27 -14.95 -7.94
N ALA A 72 12.51 -14.64 -7.52
CA ALA A 72 12.76 -13.51 -6.62
C ALA A 72 12.32 -12.17 -7.23
N THR A 73 12.54 -11.98 -8.54
CA THR A 73 12.06 -10.79 -9.28
C THR A 73 10.55 -10.74 -9.33
N ALA A 74 9.88 -11.86 -9.66
CA ALA A 74 8.43 -11.93 -9.71
C ALA A 74 7.78 -11.62 -8.36
N LEU A 75 8.33 -12.15 -7.25
CA LEU A 75 7.85 -11.85 -5.90
C LEU A 75 7.94 -10.35 -5.56
N LYS A 76 9.03 -9.69 -5.96
CA LYS A 76 9.16 -8.23 -5.80
C LYS A 76 8.14 -7.48 -6.64
N GLN A 77 7.91 -7.94 -7.88
CA GLN A 77 6.92 -7.33 -8.76
C GLN A 77 5.52 -7.40 -8.15
N VAL A 78 5.13 -8.54 -7.57
CA VAL A 78 3.83 -8.66 -6.88
C VAL A 78 3.71 -7.66 -5.72
N ALA A 79 4.78 -7.44 -4.95
CA ALA A 79 4.76 -6.44 -3.87
C ALA A 79 4.62 -5.01 -4.41
N THR A 80 5.25 -4.70 -5.54
CA THR A 80 5.09 -3.41 -6.25
C THR A 80 3.68 -3.23 -6.81
N ASP A 81 3.15 -4.24 -7.50
CA ASP A 81 1.81 -4.18 -8.07
C ASP A 81 0.74 -3.99 -6.98
N LEU A 82 0.95 -4.57 -5.79
CA LEU A 82 0.06 -4.39 -4.65
C LEU A 82 0.11 -2.96 -4.09
N GLU A 83 1.29 -2.32 -4.06
CA GLU A 83 1.43 -0.89 -3.73
C GLU A 83 0.63 -0.01 -4.70
N ASP A 84 0.73 -0.30 -6.00
CA ASP A 84 0.02 0.44 -7.04
C ASP A 84 -1.51 0.31 -6.89
N VAL A 85 -2.00 -0.90 -6.57
CA VAL A 85 -3.43 -1.15 -6.31
C VAL A 85 -3.91 -0.42 -5.06
N GLU A 86 -3.13 -0.40 -3.98
CA GLU A 86 -3.46 0.36 -2.77
C GLU A 86 -3.56 1.86 -3.05
N GLN A 87 -2.59 2.42 -3.78
CA GLN A 87 -2.61 3.82 -4.15
C GLN A 87 -3.84 4.16 -5.00
N ALA A 88 -4.15 3.33 -6.01
CA ALA A 88 -5.33 3.53 -6.85
C ALA A 88 -6.64 3.47 -6.03
N ALA A 89 -6.74 2.55 -5.07
CA ALA A 89 -7.89 2.45 -4.18
C ALA A 89 -8.03 3.69 -3.28
N TRP A 90 -6.92 4.22 -2.76
CA TRP A 90 -6.91 5.47 -1.99
C TRP A 90 -7.35 6.68 -2.83
N GLU A 91 -6.86 6.78 -4.07
CA GLU A 91 -7.25 7.82 -5.01
C GLU A 91 -8.75 7.74 -5.36
N GLU A 92 -9.27 6.55 -5.65
CA GLU A 92 -10.70 6.34 -5.92
C GLU A 92 -11.57 6.71 -4.72
N ASN A 93 -11.18 6.28 -3.51
CA ASN A 93 -11.92 6.57 -2.29
C ASN A 93 -11.97 8.09 -2.02
N ASN A 94 -10.84 8.79 -2.19
CA ASN A 94 -10.78 10.24 -2.04
C ASN A 94 -11.56 11.01 -3.12
N GLN A 95 -11.64 10.49 -4.35
CA GLN A 95 -12.45 11.07 -5.42
C GLN A 95 -13.95 10.83 -5.22
N SER A 96 -14.32 9.72 -4.55
CA SER A 96 -15.72 9.38 -4.22
C SER A 96 -16.25 10.08 -2.96
N LEU A 97 -15.40 10.73 -2.16
CA LEU A 97 -15.88 11.62 -1.10
C LEU A 97 -16.66 12.76 -1.76
N PRO A 98 -17.90 13.06 -1.32
CA PRO A 98 -18.65 14.15 -1.90
C PRO A 98 -17.82 15.42 -1.77
N ARG A 99 -17.58 16.09 -2.91
CA ARG A 99 -17.15 17.50 -2.94
C ARG A 99 -17.99 18.20 -1.88
N PRO A 100 -17.42 18.95 -0.91
CA PRO A 100 -18.24 19.69 0.02
C PRO A 100 -19.17 20.54 -0.83
N GLU A 101 -20.48 20.24 -0.78
CA GLU A 101 -21.47 21.10 -1.38
C GLU A 101 -21.22 22.46 -0.75
N ILE A 102 -20.74 23.41 -1.53
CA ILE A 102 -20.72 24.80 -1.10
C ILE A 102 -22.22 25.09 -0.96
N PRO A 103 -22.75 25.25 0.28
CA PRO A 103 -24.15 25.55 0.42
C PRO A 103 -24.40 26.82 -0.39
N PRO A 104 -25.47 26.88 -1.21
CA PRO A 104 -25.80 28.08 -1.97
C PRO A 104 -25.76 29.24 -0.97
N THR A 105 -24.99 30.29 -1.29
CA THR A 105 -24.75 31.43 -0.41
C THR A 105 -26.04 31.80 0.31
N MET A 106 -26.12 31.45 1.60
CA MET A 106 -27.31 31.68 2.42
C MET A 106 -27.40 33.18 2.68
N SER A 107 -28.02 33.91 1.75
CA SER A 107 -28.43 35.31 1.88
C SER A 107 -29.57 35.49 2.91
N GLY A 108 -29.68 34.58 3.89
CA GLY A 108 -30.83 34.51 4.78
C GLY A 108 -30.58 33.63 6.01
N LEU A 109 -29.66 34.01 6.88
CA LEU A 109 -29.62 33.52 8.26
C LEU A 109 -29.91 34.68 9.21
N THR A 110 -31.20 35.04 9.31
CA THR A 110 -31.73 35.62 10.53
C THR A 110 -32.90 34.75 10.99
N SER A 111 -32.68 33.94 12.02
CA SER A 111 -33.71 33.65 13.02
C SER A 111 -33.13 32.85 14.18
N LYS A 112 -33.07 33.54 15.32
CA LYS A 112 -33.12 33.06 16.71
C LYS A 112 -32.11 31.99 17.16
N GLY A 113 -31.07 32.47 17.85
CA GLY A 113 -30.85 32.01 19.23
C GLY A 113 -29.54 31.30 19.57
N SER A 114 -28.58 31.15 18.65
CA SER A 114 -27.26 30.63 19.02
C SER A 114 -26.22 31.04 17.97
N GLN A 115 -25.18 31.78 18.37
CA GLN A 115 -24.05 32.06 17.47
C GLN A 115 -23.06 30.90 17.56
N TYR A 116 -22.90 30.18 16.45
CA TYR A 116 -21.88 29.15 16.30
C TYR A 116 -20.71 29.74 15.52
N LEU A 117 -19.52 29.70 16.10
CA LEU A 117 -18.30 30.07 15.40
C LEU A 117 -17.71 28.81 14.75
N LYS A 118 -17.65 28.78 13.42
CA LYS A 118 -16.98 27.69 12.71
C LYS A 118 -15.49 28.03 12.60
N VAL A 119 -14.66 27.26 13.30
CA VAL A 119 -13.19 27.32 13.20
C VAL A 119 -12.72 26.15 12.34
N ALA A 120 -11.98 26.43 11.27
CA ALA A 120 -11.40 25.42 10.40
C ALA A 120 -10.01 25.01 10.94
N LEU A 121 -9.81 23.73 11.23
CA LEU A 121 -8.50 23.16 11.54
C LEU A 121 -8.20 22.05 10.55
N GLY A 122 -7.42 22.36 9.52
CA GLY A 122 -6.84 21.41 8.56
C GLY A 122 -7.86 20.56 7.78
N PHE A 123 -8.41 19.53 8.43
CA PHE A 123 -9.28 18.51 7.85
C PHE A 123 -10.55 18.23 8.67
N SER A 124 -10.92 19.09 9.64
CA SER A 124 -12.17 18.95 10.40
C SER A 124 -12.78 20.30 10.82
N PHE A 125 -14.12 20.34 10.89
CA PHE A 125 -14.89 21.46 11.46
C PHE A 125 -15.42 21.08 12.83
N ILE A 126 -15.16 21.92 13.83
CA ILE A 126 -15.75 21.77 15.17
C ILE A 126 -16.75 22.90 15.37
N GLU A 127 -18.01 22.56 15.67
CA GLU A 127 -19.02 23.55 16.07
C GLU A 127 -18.89 23.82 17.58
N LEU A 128 -18.16 24.87 17.92
CA LEU A 128 -18.10 25.36 19.30
C LEU A 128 -19.31 26.24 19.58
N ARG A 129 -20.14 25.81 20.54
CA ARG A 129 -21.20 26.65 21.09
C ARG A 129 -20.57 27.72 21.96
N VAL A 130 -20.52 28.96 21.47
CA VAL A 130 -20.01 30.09 22.25
C VAL A 130 -21.15 30.62 23.13
N PRO A 131 -21.04 30.58 24.46
CA PRO A 131 -22.02 31.24 25.31
C PRO A 131 -21.93 32.76 25.09
N LEU A 132 -23.09 33.42 24.95
CA LEU A 132 -23.16 34.88 24.90
C LEU A 132 -22.59 35.44 26.20
N MET A 133 -21.36 35.96 26.18
CA MET A 133 -20.91 36.91 27.20
C MET A 133 -21.66 38.22 26.96
N SER A 134 -22.75 38.42 27.69
CA SER A 134 -23.37 39.72 27.86
C SER A 134 -22.30 40.68 28.36
N ARG A 135 -21.95 41.69 27.56
CA ARG A 135 -21.12 42.81 28.02
C ARG A 135 -21.86 43.46 29.19
N LEU A 136 -21.28 43.35 30.39
CA LEU A 136 -21.61 44.22 31.52
C LEU A 136 -21.23 45.64 31.08
N GLY A 137 -22.26 46.48 30.91
CA GLY A 137 -22.12 47.93 31.06
C GLY A 137 -22.03 48.31 32.53
#